data_AF-A0AAW7YVN8-F1
#
_entry.id   AF-A0AAW7YVN8-F1
#
_cell.length_a   1.000
_cell.length_b   1.000
_cell.length_c   1.000
_cell.angle_alpha   90.00
_cell.angle_beta   90.00
_cell.angle_gamma   90.00
#
_symmetry.space_group_name_H-M   'P 1'
#
loop_
_entity.id
_entity.type
_entity.pdbx_description
1 polymer ?
#
loop_
_entity_poly.entity_id
_entity_poly.type
_entity_poly.pdbx_seq_one_letter_code
_entity_poly.pdbx_strand_id
1 'polypeptide(L)'
;MRDENAVERISVKHLQGAKNWKAGMPAVVQTEQGPRQVTVVKVGKFMATIDTNHPYAGKHLDFAIKLVEVRAATEEELAHGHAHGA
;
A
#
# COMPACT_ATOMS: atom_id res chain seq x y z
N MET A 1 -10.15 3.98 3.94
CA MET A 1 -10.75 5.06 3.14
C MET A 1 -9.64 5.70 2.31
N ARG A 2 -9.88 6.10 1.06
CA ARG A 2 -8.86 6.84 0.30
C ARG A 2 -8.79 8.26 0.84
N ASP A 3 -7.60 8.74 1.12
CA ASP A 3 -7.37 10.12 1.51
C ASP A 3 -6.90 10.91 0.27
N GLU A 4 -7.64 11.95 -0.11
CA GLU A 4 -7.29 12.80 -1.25
C GLU A 4 -6.09 13.72 -0.95
N ASN A 5 -5.81 14.00 0.33
CA ASN A 5 -4.65 14.78 0.77
C ASN A 5 -3.36 13.95 0.84
N ALA A 6 -3.47 12.62 0.73
CA ALA A 6 -2.33 11.70 0.71
C ALA A 6 -1.60 11.64 -0.66
N VAL A 7 -1.93 12.59 -1.54
CA VAL A 7 -1.26 12.80 -2.84
C VAL A 7 -0.24 13.93 -2.69
N GLU A 8 1.03 13.60 -2.82
CA GLU A 8 2.13 14.56 -2.62
C GLU A 8 2.96 14.73 -3.88
N ARG A 9 3.56 15.91 -4.04
CA ARG A 9 4.48 16.20 -5.13
C ARG A 9 5.91 16.25 -4.59
N ILE A 10 6.74 15.31 -5.04
CA ILE A 10 8.12 15.19 -4.59
C ILE A 10 9.10 15.22 -5.76
N SER A 11 10.36 15.49 -5.46
CA SER A 11 11.44 15.38 -6.43
C SER A 11 11.64 13.93 -6.85
N VAL A 12 11.87 13.69 -8.15
CA VAL A 12 12.13 12.35 -8.69
C VAL A 12 13.36 11.70 -8.02
N LYS A 13 14.28 12.50 -7.47
CA LYS A 13 15.46 12.01 -6.75
C LYS A 13 15.13 11.28 -5.45
N HIS A 14 13.98 11.56 -4.84
CA HIS A 14 13.55 10.90 -3.59
C HIS A 14 12.87 9.55 -3.86
N LEU A 15 12.53 9.25 -5.12
CA LEU A 15 11.97 7.96 -5.51
C LEU A 15 13.08 6.93 -5.66
N GLN A 16 12.97 5.83 -4.93
CA GLN A 16 13.87 4.68 -5.03
C GLN A 16 13.12 3.48 -5.65
N GLY A 17 13.78 2.76 -6.56
CA GLY A 17 13.26 1.52 -7.14
C GLY A 17 13.40 1.40 -8.66
N ALA A 18 13.48 2.50 -9.41
CA ALA A 18 13.61 2.46 -10.87
C ALA A 18 14.46 3.62 -11.42
N LYS A 19 15.08 3.40 -12.59
CA LYS A 19 15.80 4.44 -13.36
C LYS A 19 14.86 5.30 -14.22
N ASN A 20 13.74 4.74 -14.68
CA ASN A 20 12.73 5.41 -15.50
C ASN A 20 11.37 5.24 -14.84
N TRP A 21 10.72 6.35 -14.47
CA TRP A 21 9.45 6.33 -13.77
C TRP A 21 8.27 6.52 -14.73
N LYS A 22 7.21 5.73 -14.53
CA LYS A 22 5.92 5.87 -15.22
C LYS A 22 4.79 5.89 -14.20
N ALA A 23 3.66 6.50 -14.60
CA ALA A 23 2.43 6.43 -13.81
C ALA A 23 2.01 4.97 -13.58
N GLY A 24 1.55 4.67 -12.37
CA GLY A 24 1.15 3.34 -11.90
C GLY A 24 2.26 2.51 -11.26
N MET A 25 3.54 2.94 -11.34
CA MET A 25 4.64 2.17 -10.74
C MET A 25 4.70 2.32 -9.22
N PRO A 26 4.96 1.23 -8.47
CA PRO A 26 5.29 1.32 -7.06
C PRO A 26 6.69 1.93 -6.89
N ALA A 27 6.84 2.84 -5.94
CA ALA A 27 8.09 3.47 -5.56
C ALA A 27 8.27 3.40 -4.04
N VAL A 28 9.51 3.48 -3.58
CA VAL A 28 9.82 3.65 -2.16
C VAL A 28 10.30 5.08 -1.93
N VAL A 29 9.72 5.74 -0.93
CA VAL A 29 10.10 7.09 -0.50
C VAL A 29 10.53 7.03 0.95
N GLN A 30 11.64 7.68 1.28
CA GLN A 30 12.02 7.85 2.69
C GLN A 30 11.24 9.02 3.28
N THR A 31 10.48 8.72 4.32
CA THR A 31 9.75 9.70 5.15
C THR A 31 10.39 9.75 6.53
N GLU A 32 10.04 10.74 7.37
CA GLU A 32 10.49 10.81 8.77
C GLU A 32 10.08 9.58 9.59
N GLN A 33 9.02 8.88 9.17
CA GLN A 33 8.53 7.64 9.78
C GLN A 33 9.17 6.37 9.19
N GLY A 34 10.17 6.52 8.30
CA GLY A 34 10.84 5.42 7.62
C GLY A 34 10.48 5.26 6.15
N PRO A 35 10.98 4.21 5.48
CA PRO A 35 10.69 3.95 4.08
C PRO A 35 9.23 3.52 3.89
N ARG A 36 8.50 4.25 3.04
CA ARG A 36 7.09 3.98 2.73
C ARG A 36 6.94 3.65 1.25
N GLN A 37 6.16 2.61 0.96
CA GLN A 37 5.77 2.27 -0.41
C GLN A 37 4.63 3.20 -0.87
N VAL A 38 4.81 3.79 -2.04
CA VAL A 38 3.89 4.75 -2.66
C VAL A 38 3.65 4.38 -4.13
N THR A 39 2.57 4.89 -4.72
CA THR A 39 2.27 4.69 -6.14
C THR A 39 2.52 5.98 -6.90
N VAL A 40 3.28 5.93 -8.00
CA VAL A 40 3.49 7.11 -8.85
C VAL A 40 2.21 7.40 -9.63
N VAL A 41 1.60 8.55 -9.43
CA VAL A 41 0.40 8.98 -10.17
C VAL A 41 0.79 9.67 -11.47
N LYS A 42 1.81 10.52 -11.43
CA LYS A 42 2.26 11.30 -12.59
C LYS A 42 3.74 11.62 -12.47
N VAL A 43 4.44 11.58 -13.60
CA VAL A 43 5.86 11.96 -13.70
C VAL A 43 6.00 13.17 -14.58
N GLY A 44 6.73 14.17 -14.09
CA GLY A 44 7.26 15.29 -14.87
C GLY A 44 8.79 15.23 -14.98
N LYS A 45 9.41 16.26 -15.56
CA LYS A 45 10.86 16.30 -15.84
C LYS A 45 11.74 16.27 -14.57
N PHE A 46 11.28 16.92 -13.49
CA PHE A 46 12.03 17.03 -12.23
C PHE A 46 11.19 16.65 -10.99
N MET A 47 9.87 16.63 -11.14
CA MET A 47 8.90 16.41 -10.07
C MET A 47 7.98 15.26 -10.44
N ALA A 48 7.64 14.43 -9.47
CA ALA A 48 6.65 13.37 -9.57
C ALA A 48 5.54 13.59 -8.54
N THR A 49 4.31 13.26 -8.93
CA THR A 49 3.16 13.17 -8.02
C THR A 49 3.03 11.71 -7.60
N ILE A 50 3.04 11.48 -6.29
CA ILE A 50 2.90 10.17 -5.66
C ILE A 50 1.62 10.11 -4.84
N ASP A 51 1.09 8.90 -4.69
CA ASP A 51 -0.04 8.58 -3.83
C ASP A 51 0.46 7.63 -2.73
N THR A 52 0.33 8.05 -1.47
CA THR A 52 0.74 7.27 -0.29
C THR A 52 -0.38 6.37 0.25
N ASN A 53 -1.55 6.40 -0.39
CA ASN A 53 -2.64 5.47 -0.09
C ASN A 53 -2.26 4.03 -0.42
N HIS A 54 -2.94 3.09 0.25
CA HIS A 54 -2.89 1.69 -0.15
C HIS A 54 -3.37 1.52 -1.60
N PRO A 55 -2.81 0.58 -2.40
CA PRO A 55 -3.16 0.41 -3.83
C PRO A 55 -4.66 0.16 -4.13
N TYR A 56 -5.40 -0.29 -3.12
CA TYR A 56 -6.84 -0.56 -3.17
C TYR A 56 -7.69 0.46 -2.41
N ALA A 57 -7.10 1.52 -1.86
CA ALA A 57 -7.86 2.54 -1.15
C ALA A 57 -8.85 3.24 -2.10
N GLY A 58 -10.14 3.25 -1.73
CA GLY A 58 -11.20 3.86 -2.53
C GLY A 58 -11.63 3.05 -3.74
N LYS A 59 -11.09 1.84 -3.94
CA LYS A 59 -11.62 0.89 -4.91
C LYS A 59 -12.72 0.06 -4.26
N HIS A 60 -13.78 -0.20 -5.02
CA HIS A 60 -14.73 -1.25 -4.66
C HIS A 60 -14.02 -2.60 -4.82
N LEU A 61 -14.05 -3.43 -3.79
CA LEU A 61 -13.46 -4.76 -3.81
C LEU A 61 -14.59 -5.78 -3.83
N ASP A 62 -14.79 -6.40 -4.97
CA ASP A 62 -15.77 -7.47 -5.14
C ASP A 62 -15.13 -8.80 -4.74
N PHE A 63 -15.62 -9.38 -3.64
CA PHE A 63 -15.16 -10.67 -3.14
C PHE A 63 -16.23 -11.74 -3.36
N ALA A 64 -15.85 -12.83 -4.03
CA ALA A 64 -16.63 -14.06 -4.05
C ALA A 64 -16.09 -14.98 -2.94
N ILE A 65 -16.75 -14.97 -1.78
CA ILE A 65 -16.28 -15.72 -0.61
C ILE A 65 -16.98 -17.08 -0.56
N LYS A 66 -16.20 -18.15 -0.38
CA LYS A 66 -16.69 -19.48 -0.02
C LYS A 66 -16.18 -19.85 1.37
N LEU A 67 -17.11 -20.17 2.27
CA LEU A 67 -16.76 -20.70 3.59
C LEU A 67 -16.34 -22.17 3.43
N VAL A 68 -15.10 -22.47 3.82
CA VAL A 68 -14.53 -23.83 3.72
C VAL A 68 -14.70 -24.58 5.04
N GLU A 69 -14.41 -23.92 6.17
CA GLU A 69 -14.45 -24.54 7.49
C GLU A 69 -14.65 -23.46 8.57
N VAL A 70 -15.29 -23.84 9.68
CA VAL A 70 -15.41 -23.01 10.88
C VAL A 70 -15.05 -23.88 12.08
N ARG A 71 -14.04 -23.46 12.85
CA ARG A 71 -13.62 -24.14 14.10
C ARG A 71 -13.48 -23.14 15.24
N ALA A 72 -13.47 -23.64 16.47
CA ALA A 72 -13.07 -22.85 17.62
C ALA A 72 -11.58 -22.50 17.55
N ALA A 73 -11.24 -21.28 17.94
CA ALA A 73 -9.85 -20.86 18.12
C ALA A 73 -9.25 -21.54 19.36
N THR A 74 -7.96 -21.90 19.32
CA THR A 74 -7.24 -22.42 20.49
C THR A 74 -6.93 -21.29 21.48
N GLU A 75 -6.56 -21.63 22.72
CA GLU A 75 -6.19 -20.63 23.73
C GLU A 75 -5.01 -19.74 23.28
N GLU A 76 -4.06 -20.31 22.54
CA GLU A 76 -2.91 -19.57 21.98
C GLU A 76 -3.34 -18.57 20.89
N GLU A 77 -4.25 -18.97 19.99
CA GLU A 77 -4.76 -18.09 18.93
C GLU A 77 -5.60 -16.94 19.50
N LEU A 78 -6.37 -17.21 20.55
CA LEU A 78 -7.11 -16.18 21.29
C LEU A 78 -6.16 -15.19 21.96
N ALA A 79 -5.04 -15.67 22.54
CA ALA A 79 -4.04 -14.81 23.15
C ALA A 79 -3.27 -13.97 22.10
N HIS A 80 -3.02 -14.53 20.92
CA HIS A 80 -2.24 -13.89 19.85
C HIS A 80 -3.08 -12.97 18.93
N GLY A 81 -4.40 -13.14 18.93
CA GLY A 81 -5.33 -12.33 18.13
C GLY A 81 -5.28 -12.60 16.62
N HIS A 82 -4.64 -13.70 16.21
CA HIS A 82 -4.60 -14.14 14.82
C HIS A 82 -4.58 -15.67 14.75
N ALA A 83 -5.13 -16.22 13.67
CA ALA A 83 -5.05 -17.66 13.42
C ALA A 83 -3.59 -18.04 13.20
N HIS A 84 -3.12 -19.05 13.93
CA HIS A 84 -1.87 -19.71 13.59
C HIS A 84 -2.20 -20.72 12.48
N GLY A 85 -1.45 -20.64 11.38
CA GLY A 85 -1.71 -21.42 10.16
C GLY A 85 -1.88 -22.90 10.49
N ALA A 86 -2.86 -23.51 9.83
CA ALA A 86 -3.11 -24.96 9.87
C ALA A 86 -1.93 -25.75 9.32
#